data_AF-A0A8X7P1M7-F1
#
_entry.id   AF-A0A8X7P1M7-F1
#
_cell.length_a   1.000
_cell.length_b   1.000
_cell.length_c   1.000
_cell.angle_alpha   90.00
_cell.angle_beta   90.00
_cell.angle_gamma   90.00
#
_symmetry.space_group_name_H-M   'P 1'
#
loop_
_entity.id
_entity.type
_entity.pdbx_description
1 polymer ?
#
loop_
_entity_poly.entity_id
_entity_poly.type
_entity_poly.pdbx_seq_one_letter_code
_entity_poly.pdbx_strand_id
1 'polypeptide(L)'
;MAPQSLKKNYRCSRSLKQFYSGGPFIVSSDGSFIVCACGDAINIVEASDSSVKSTIEGESDSLTALALSPDDKLLFSAGHSRQIRVWDLETLKCIRSWK
;
A
#
# COMPACT_ATOMS: atom_id res chain seq x y z
N MET A 1 -14.20 -1.31 47.66
CA MET A 1 -13.77 -1.39 46.24
C MET A 1 -12.29 -1.04 46.19
N ALA A 2 -11.42 -2.00 45.87
CA ALA A 2 -9.98 -1.72 45.81
C ALA A 2 -9.64 -0.90 44.56
N PRO A 3 -8.74 0.09 44.65
CA PRO A 3 -8.36 0.91 43.50
C PRO A 3 -7.56 0.06 42.49
N GLN A 4 -7.97 0.08 41.21
CA GLN A 4 -7.21 -0.55 40.14
C GLN A 4 -5.88 0.19 39.94
N SER A 5 -4.77 -0.49 40.20
CA SER A 5 -3.42 0.01 39.94
C SER A 5 -3.17 0.06 38.43
N LEU A 6 -3.05 1.26 37.87
CA LEU A 6 -2.75 1.45 36.45
C LEU A 6 -1.30 1.05 36.16
N LYS A 7 -1.08 0.36 35.03
CA LYS A 7 0.27 0.00 34.57
C LYS A 7 1.10 1.26 34.35
N LYS A 8 2.27 1.32 35.01
CA LYS A 8 3.21 2.45 34.92
C LYS A 8 4.32 2.25 33.89
N ASN A 9 4.41 1.07 33.28
CA ASN A 9 5.45 0.71 32.33
C ASN A 9 4.84 0.32 30.99
N TYR A 10 5.25 1.01 29.94
CA TYR A 10 4.87 0.73 28.56
C TYR A 10 6.12 0.27 27.80
N ARG A 11 5.96 -0.74 26.94
CA ARG A 11 6.99 -1.18 25.99
C ARG A 11 6.38 -1.13 24.60
N CYS A 12 7.13 -0.62 23.64
CA CYS A 12 6.72 -0.65 22.23
C CYS A 12 6.48 -2.10 21.82
N SER A 13 5.22 -2.46 21.56
CA SER A 13 4.83 -3.81 21.13
C SER A 13 4.98 -3.98 19.62
N ARG A 14 4.87 -2.88 18.87
CA ARG A 14 5.00 -2.84 17.42
C ARG A 14 5.39 -1.44 16.96
N SER A 15 6.31 -1.36 16.02
CA SER A 15 6.62 -0.14 15.27
C SER A 15 6.10 -0.31 13.84
N LEU A 16 5.24 0.62 13.40
CA LEU A 16 4.75 0.64 12.03
C LEU A 16 5.73 1.47 11.20
N LYS A 17 6.23 0.90 10.10
CA LYS A 17 7.03 1.67 9.13
C LYS A 17 6.11 2.63 8.38
N GLN A 18 6.68 3.73 7.90
CA GLN A 18 5.96 4.61 6.99
C GLN A 18 5.62 3.83 5.72
N PHE A 19 4.34 3.61 5.50
CA PHE A 19 3.82 2.90 4.32
C PHE A 19 3.12 3.84 3.33
N TYR A 20 2.89 5.08 3.72
CA TYR A 20 2.22 6.12 2.94
C TYR A 20 2.94 7.46 3.11
N SER A 21 3.19 8.15 1.99
CA SER A 21 3.87 9.45 1.98
C SER A 21 2.99 10.61 1.50
N GLY A 22 1.72 10.34 1.17
CA GLY A 22 0.86 11.28 0.43
C GLY A 22 0.73 10.88 -1.04
N GLY A 23 -0.49 10.92 -1.58
CA GLY A 23 -0.78 10.56 -2.97
C GLY A 23 -2.05 9.73 -3.13
N PRO A 24 -2.24 9.06 -4.28
CA PRO A 24 -3.36 8.15 -4.49
C PRO A 24 -3.25 6.92 -3.57
N PHE A 25 -4.41 6.46 -3.12
CA PHE A 25 -4.57 5.16 -2.48
C PHE A 25 -5.86 4.52 -3.00
N ILE A 26 -5.93 3.20 -2.92
CA ILE A 26 -7.11 2.42 -3.29
C ILE A 26 -7.27 1.23 -2.35
N VAL A 27 -8.51 0.86 -2.09
CA VAL A 27 -8.87 -0.28 -1.24
C VAL A 27 -9.28 -1.43 -2.15
N SER A 28 -8.92 -2.66 -1.77
CA SER A 28 -9.40 -3.86 -2.45
C SER A 28 -10.92 -3.98 -2.40
N SER A 29 -11.48 -4.73 -3.33
CA SER A 29 -12.93 -4.92 -3.46
C SER A 29 -13.55 -5.58 -2.22
N ASP A 30 -12.77 -6.43 -1.54
CA ASP A 30 -13.14 -7.08 -0.27
C ASP A 30 -12.76 -6.27 0.99
N GLY A 31 -12.02 -5.16 0.84
CA GLY A 31 -11.53 -4.35 1.95
C GLY A 31 -10.39 -4.97 2.78
N SER A 32 -9.84 -6.11 2.37
CA SER A 32 -8.78 -6.81 3.11
C SER A 32 -7.41 -6.12 3.01
N PHE A 33 -7.14 -5.39 1.92
CA PHE A 33 -5.90 -4.66 1.74
C PHE A 33 -6.10 -3.31 1.06
N ILE A 34 -5.09 -2.47 1.20
CA ILE A 34 -5.00 -1.13 0.63
C ILE A 34 -3.72 -1.06 -0.18
N VAL A 35 -3.79 -0.46 -1.36
CA VAL A 35 -2.64 -0.11 -2.18
C VAL A 35 -2.43 1.38 -2.11
N CYS A 36 -1.23 1.84 -1.75
CA CYS A 36 -0.95 3.25 -1.58
C CYS A 36 0.43 3.64 -2.10
N ALA A 37 0.54 4.88 -2.57
CA ALA A 37 1.81 5.47 -2.97
C ALA A 37 2.70 5.77 -1.75
N CYS A 38 3.99 5.43 -1.86
CA CYS A 38 5.01 5.70 -0.85
C CYS A 38 6.32 6.10 -1.54
N GLY A 39 6.52 7.41 -1.73
CA GLY A 39 7.58 7.94 -2.59
C GLY A 39 7.41 7.47 -4.02
N ASP A 40 8.43 6.81 -4.56
CA ASP A 40 8.44 6.22 -5.89
C ASP A 40 8.06 4.73 -5.89
N ALA A 41 7.52 4.24 -4.78
CA ALA A 41 7.09 2.86 -4.63
C ALA A 41 5.58 2.76 -4.37
N ILE A 42 5.03 1.59 -4.70
CA ILE A 42 3.65 1.25 -4.37
C ILE A 42 3.68 0.21 -3.26
N ASN A 43 3.04 0.52 -2.14
CA ASN A 43 2.92 -0.42 -1.03
C ASN A 43 1.54 -1.07 -1.03
N ILE A 44 1.52 -2.36 -0.75
CA ILE A 44 0.32 -3.16 -0.49
C ILE A 44 0.29 -3.43 1.01
N VAL A 45 -0.75 -2.93 1.66
CA VAL A 45 -0.88 -2.88 3.12
C VAL A 45 -2.12 -3.63 3.53
N GLU A 46 -1.99 -4.52 4.51
CA GLU A 46 -3.13 -5.21 5.09
C GLU A 46 -3.97 -4.25 5.93
N ALA A 47 -5.28 -4.22 5.69
CA ALA A 47 -6.18 -3.25 6.31
C ALA A 47 -6.38 -3.53 7.81
N SER A 48 -6.28 -4.78 8.26
CA SER A 48 -6.56 -5.16 9.65
C SER A 48 -5.48 -4.74 10.64
N ASP A 49 -4.22 -4.67 10.19
CA ASP A 49 -3.09 -4.52 11.09
C ASP A 49 -2.04 -3.50 10.62
N SER A 50 -2.31 -2.85 9.50
CA SER A 50 -1.46 -1.85 8.84
C SER A 50 -0.05 -2.36 8.51
N SER A 51 0.10 -3.68 8.30
CA SER A 51 1.36 -4.27 7.87
C SER A 51 1.55 -4.15 6.36
N VAL A 52 2.77 -3.76 5.95
CA VAL A 52 3.15 -3.79 4.53
C VAL A 52 3.41 -5.24 4.14
N LYS A 53 2.54 -5.82 3.31
CA LYS A 53 2.70 -7.17 2.77
C LYS A 53 3.77 -7.19 1.68
N SER A 54 3.74 -6.19 0.83
CA SER A 54 4.58 -6.13 -0.37
C SER A 54 4.78 -4.70 -0.83
N THR A 55 5.92 -4.48 -1.49
CA THR A 55 6.29 -3.21 -2.10
C THR A 55 6.66 -3.48 -3.55
N ILE A 56 6.02 -2.75 -4.46
CA ILE A 56 6.30 -2.79 -5.88
C ILE A 56 7.20 -1.60 -6.17
N GLU A 57 8.42 -1.90 -6.60
CA GLU A 57 9.41 -0.92 -7.04
C GLU A 57 9.44 -0.83 -8.57
N GLY A 58 9.85 0.33 -9.07
CA GLY A 58 10.07 0.55 -10.50
C GLY A 58 9.22 1.68 -11.08
N GLU A 59 8.28 2.24 -10.33
CA GLU A 59 7.76 3.57 -10.66
C GLU A 59 8.92 4.57 -10.64
N SER A 60 8.99 5.38 -11.68
CA SER A 60 10.13 6.27 -11.92
C SER A 60 9.82 7.72 -11.52
N ASP A 61 8.60 7.97 -11.06
CA ASP A 61 8.10 9.29 -10.75
C ASP A 61 6.89 9.21 -9.81
N SER A 62 6.49 10.36 -9.27
CA SER A 62 5.37 10.48 -8.35
C SER A 62 4.05 10.03 -9.02
N LEU A 63 3.39 9.10 -8.36
CA LEU A 63 2.11 8.54 -8.78
C LEU A 63 0.98 9.55 -8.61
N THR A 64 0.16 9.66 -9.65
CA THR A 64 -1.02 10.53 -9.68
C THR A 64 -2.31 9.74 -9.64
N ALA A 65 -2.30 8.47 -10.09
CA ALA A 65 -3.46 7.60 -10.06
C ALA A 65 -3.10 6.13 -9.79
N LEU A 66 -3.99 5.44 -9.08
CA LEU A 66 -3.97 4.01 -8.87
C LEU A 66 -5.39 3.47 -9.10
N ALA A 67 -5.50 2.29 -9.72
CA ALA A 67 -6.76 1.58 -9.87
C ALA A 67 -6.55 0.07 -9.73
N LEU A 68 -7.48 -0.60 -9.06
CA LEU A 68 -7.51 -2.05 -8.96
C LEU A 68 -8.52 -2.59 -9.97
N SER A 69 -8.18 -3.76 -10.50
CA SER A 69 -9.16 -4.61 -11.17
C SER A 69 -10.26 -5.05 -10.21
N PRO A 70 -11.49 -5.31 -10.68
CA PRO A 70 -12.58 -5.79 -9.83
C PRO A 70 -12.32 -7.14 -9.15
N ASP A 71 -11.38 -7.92 -9.66
CA ASP A 71 -10.95 -9.20 -9.07
C ASP A 71 -9.70 -9.06 -8.19
N ASP A 72 -9.22 -7.83 -7.94
CA ASP A 72 -8.09 -7.50 -7.08
C ASP A 72 -6.76 -8.20 -7.48
N LYS A 73 -6.63 -8.65 -8.74
CA LYS A 73 -5.41 -9.33 -9.24
C LYS A 73 -4.46 -8.43 -9.98
N LEU A 74 -5.02 -7.44 -10.67
CA LEU A 74 -4.27 -6.45 -11.42
C LEU A 74 -4.34 -5.10 -10.74
N LEU A 75 -3.20 -4.42 -10.71
CA LEU A 75 -3.06 -3.04 -10.30
C LEU A 75 -2.63 -2.20 -11.50
N PHE A 76 -3.31 -1.10 -11.71
CA PHE A 76 -2.98 -0.09 -12.69
C PHE A 76 -2.39 1.12 -11.96
N SER A 77 -1.23 1.59 -12.43
CA SER A 77 -0.59 2.79 -11.92
C SER A 77 -0.34 3.78 -13.04
N ALA A 78 -0.46 5.07 -12.70
CA ALA A 78 -0.09 6.17 -13.57
C ALA A 78 0.53 7.30 -12.76
N GLY A 79 1.50 8.00 -13.35
CA GLY A 79 2.21 9.10 -12.72
C GLY A 79 2.68 10.15 -13.73
N HIS A 80 3.55 11.05 -13.27
CA HIS A 80 4.11 12.13 -14.08
C HIS A 80 5.02 11.65 -15.23
N SER A 81 5.46 10.39 -15.17
CA SER A 81 6.21 9.71 -16.24
C SER A 81 5.42 9.54 -17.55
N ARG A 82 4.11 9.86 -17.54
CA ARG A 82 3.15 9.68 -18.64
C ARG A 82 3.06 8.24 -19.12
N GLN A 83 3.39 7.30 -18.24
CA GLN A 83 3.24 5.86 -18.51
C GLN A 83 2.14 5.29 -17.63
N ILE A 84 1.33 4.41 -18.22
CA ILE A 84 0.41 3.57 -17.47
C ILE A 84 1.07 2.20 -17.36
N ARG A 85 1.17 1.66 -16.15
CA ARG A 85 1.70 0.32 -15.91
C ARG A 85 0.64 -0.60 -15.33
N VAL A 86 0.73 -1.87 -15.69
CA VAL A 86 -0.10 -2.94 -15.13
C VAL A 86 0.81 -3.89 -14.38
N TRP A 87 0.46 -4.09 -13.12
CA TRP A 87 1.15 -4.98 -12.22
C TRP A 87 0.25 -6.16 -11.91
N ASP A 88 0.85 -7.34 -11.93
CA ASP A 88 0.28 -8.53 -11.32
C ASP A 88 0.49 -8.45 -9.81
N LEU A 89 -0.57 -8.53 -9.01
CA LEU A 89 -0.47 -8.49 -7.55
C LEU A 89 -0.02 -9.81 -6.94
N GLU A 90 -0.15 -10.93 -7.65
CA GLU A 90 0.34 -12.24 -7.19
C GLU A 90 1.85 -12.35 -7.40
N THR A 91 2.34 -11.94 -8.58
CA THR A 91 3.76 -12.03 -8.91
C THR A 91 4.55 -10.75 -8.62
N LEU A 92 3.87 -9.64 -8.34
CA LEU A 92 4.42 -8.29 -8.13
C LEU A 92 5.28 -7.80 -9.29
N LYS A 93 4.98 -8.26 -10.51
CA LYS A 93 5.73 -7.90 -11.73
C LYS A 93 4.89 -7.02 -12.63
N CYS A 94 5.57 -6.09 -13.31
CA CYS A 94 4.98 -5.33 -14.39
C CYS A 94 4.74 -6.26 -15.59
N ILE A 95 3.48 -6.46 -15.96
CA ILE A 95 3.10 -7.29 -17.11
C ILE A 95 3.03 -6.44 -18.38
N ARG A 96 2.61 -5.18 -18.24
CA ARG A 96 2.46 -4.25 -19.38
C ARG A 96 2.76 -2.82 -18.97
N SER A 97 3.28 -2.06 -19.92
CA SER A 97 3.37 -0.62 -19.85
C SER A 97 2.94 0.02 -21.16
N TRP A 98 2.25 1.16 -21.05
CA TRP A 98 1.86 2.00 -22.18
C TRP A 98 2.39 3.41 -21.95
N LYS A 99 2.64 4.13 -23.04
CA LYS A 99 3.11 5.52 -23.06
C LYS A 99 2.26 6.33 -24.02
#